data_AF-K2AIR6-F1
#
_entry.id   AF-K2AIR6-F1
#
_cell.length_a   1.000
_cell.length_b   1.000
_cell.length_c   1.000
_cell.angle_alpha   90.00
_cell.angle_beta   90.00
_cell.angle_gamma   90.00
#
_symmetry.space_group_name_H-M   'P 1'
#
loop_
_entity.id
_entity.type
_entity.pdbx_description
1 polymer ?
#
loop_
_entity_poly.entity_id
_entity_poly.type
_entity_poly.pdbx_seq_one_letter_code
_entity_poly.pdbx_strand_id
1 'polypeptide(L)'
;GGWSGFPSHKHDTDRLPDETRHDECYNFRFRPNYGSGLQMLQRIDNEPGDAFHIMDRSTVLIDKGYHPCCALPGYEMYYFTILGGQSQRSLKQYFQPTHAAQLHTIPGIMDMVAKFK
;
A
#
# COMPACT_ATOMS: atom_id res chain seq x y z
N GLY A 1 11.26 -8.11 10.02
CA GLY A 1 10.39 -7.88 8.86
C GLY A 1 9.71 -6.56 9.09
N GLY A 2 9.62 -5.73 8.06
CA GLY A 2 8.94 -4.43 8.11
C GLY A 2 7.62 -4.48 7.35
N TRP A 3 6.66 -3.67 7.77
CA TRP A 3 5.37 -3.50 7.11
C TRP A 3 5.30 -2.14 6.41
N SER A 4 4.67 -2.11 5.25
CA SER A 4 4.44 -0.89 4.47
C SER A 4 3.06 -0.90 3.83
N GLY A 5 2.57 0.28 3.45
CA GLY A 5 1.18 0.46 3.04
C GLY A 5 0.18 0.19 4.17
N PHE A 6 0.63 0.24 5.43
CA PHE A 6 -0.19 0.10 6.64
C PHE A 6 -0.43 1.48 7.30
N PRO A 7 -1.65 1.78 7.77
CA PRO A 7 -2.85 0.96 7.72
C PRO A 7 -3.30 0.76 6.29
N SER A 8 -3.90 -0.40 6.05
CA SER A 8 -4.30 -0.83 4.72
C SER A 8 -5.14 0.26 4.04
N HIS A 9 -4.75 0.68 2.85
CA HIS A 9 -5.42 1.75 2.12
C HIS A 9 -5.61 1.41 0.66
N LYS A 10 -6.51 2.14 0.01
CA LYS A 10 -6.82 2.06 -1.42
C LYS A 10 -6.99 3.45 -2.03
N HIS A 11 -6.98 3.52 -3.35
CA HIS A 11 -7.26 4.73 -4.14
C HIS A 11 -7.85 4.29 -5.48
N ASP A 12 -8.91 3.49 -5.42
CA ASP A 12 -9.51 2.82 -6.55
C ASP A 12 -10.87 3.40 -6.96
N THR A 13 -11.35 4.41 -6.24
CA THR A 13 -12.64 5.03 -6.50
C THR A 13 -12.49 6.55 -6.48
N ASP A 14 -13.10 7.24 -7.43
CA ASP A 14 -13.19 8.70 -7.41
C ASP A 14 -14.35 9.14 -6.50
N ARG A 15 -14.18 8.96 -5.18
CA ARG A 15 -15.17 9.32 -4.14
C ARG A 15 -14.77 10.62 -3.49
N LEU A 16 -15.06 11.73 -4.15
CA LEU A 16 -14.68 13.04 -3.64
C LEU A 16 -15.58 13.47 -2.47
N PRO A 17 -15.03 14.14 -1.43
CA PRO A 17 -13.64 14.56 -1.30
C PRO A 17 -12.74 13.49 -0.67
N ASP A 18 -13.20 12.27 -0.43
CA ASP A 18 -12.57 11.29 0.48
C ASP A 18 -11.50 10.41 -0.16
N GLU A 19 -11.56 10.19 -1.47
CA GLU A 19 -10.68 9.30 -2.24
C GLU A 19 -10.52 9.82 -3.67
N THR A 20 -9.31 9.71 -4.23
CA THR A 20 -9.04 10.01 -5.65
C THR A 20 -8.56 8.77 -6.38
N ARG A 21 -9.10 8.49 -7.58
CA ARG A 21 -8.74 7.30 -8.37
C ARG A 21 -7.31 7.39 -8.92
N HIS A 22 -6.46 6.47 -8.49
CA HIS A 22 -5.09 6.28 -8.96
C HIS A 22 -4.80 4.79 -9.16
N ASP A 23 -4.21 4.44 -10.30
CA ASP A 23 -3.56 3.14 -10.46
C ASP A 23 -2.12 3.26 -9.94
N GLU A 24 -1.59 2.16 -9.40
CA GLU A 24 -0.28 2.17 -8.75
C GLU A 24 0.60 1.01 -9.20
N CYS A 25 1.88 1.29 -9.40
CA CYS A 25 2.88 0.31 -9.77
C CYS A 25 4.01 0.33 -8.74
N TYR A 26 4.29 -0.82 -8.13
CA TYR A 26 5.42 -1.03 -7.24
C TYR A 26 6.52 -1.80 -7.95
N ASN A 27 7.76 -1.40 -7.70
CA ASN A 27 8.93 -2.18 -8.07
C ASN A 27 9.85 -2.35 -6.85
N PHE A 28 10.12 -3.60 -6.48
CA PHE A 28 10.78 -3.95 -5.22
C PHE A 28 12.27 -4.20 -5.40
N ARG A 29 13.06 -3.82 -4.40
CA ARG A 29 14.47 -4.18 -4.23
C ARG A 29 14.69 -4.72 -2.83
N PHE A 30 15.58 -5.69 -2.71
CA PHE A 30 15.93 -6.26 -1.42
C PHE A 30 17.43 -6.16 -1.14
N ARG A 31 17.77 -6.04 0.14
CA ARG A 31 19.12 -6.22 0.65
C ARG A 31 19.11 -7.31 1.72
N PRO A 32 19.89 -8.39 1.55
CA PRO A 32 20.58 -8.81 0.33
C PRO A 32 19.64 -9.04 -0.88
N ASN A 33 20.18 -9.08 -2.10
CA ASN A 33 19.40 -9.16 -3.35
C ASN A 33 18.72 -10.53 -3.61
N TYR A 34 18.83 -11.47 -2.68
CA TYR A 34 18.05 -12.72 -2.65
C TYR A 34 16.96 -12.68 -1.56
N GLY A 35 16.73 -11.52 -0.95
CA GLY A 35 15.64 -11.32 0.00
C GLY A 35 14.26 -11.40 -0.65
N SER A 36 13.24 -11.48 0.20
CA SER A 36 11.86 -11.62 -0.25
C SER A 36 10.84 -11.05 0.74
N GLY A 37 9.60 -10.98 0.29
CA GLY A 37 8.47 -10.44 1.04
C GLY A 37 7.14 -10.89 0.46
N LEU A 38 6.06 -10.27 0.94
CA LEU A 38 4.71 -10.48 0.41
C LEU A 38 4.07 -9.14 0.06
N GLN A 39 3.42 -9.08 -1.10
CA GLN A 39 2.47 -8.04 -1.45
C GLN A 39 1.07 -8.63 -1.32
N MET A 40 0.23 -8.02 -0.49
CA MET A 40 -1.17 -8.43 -0.35
C MET A 40 -2.09 -7.52 -1.16
N LEU A 41 -3.23 -8.04 -1.56
CA LEU A 41 -4.23 -7.34 -2.35
C LEU A 41 -5.63 -7.80 -1.96
N GLN A 42 -6.26 -7.08 -1.04
CA GLN A 42 -7.62 -7.35 -0.57
C GLN A 42 -8.61 -6.44 -1.29
N ARG A 43 -9.45 -7.02 -2.15
CA ARG A 43 -10.41 -6.26 -2.98
C ARG A 43 -11.72 -5.93 -2.26
N ILE A 44 -12.09 -6.77 -1.30
CA ILE A 44 -13.37 -6.70 -0.58
C ILE A 44 -13.05 -6.70 0.92
N ASP A 45 -13.70 -5.80 1.66
CA ASP A 45 -13.52 -5.69 3.10
C ASP A 45 -13.95 -7.00 3.80
N ASN A 46 -13.18 -7.44 4.79
CA ASN A 46 -13.37 -8.69 5.54
C ASN A 46 -13.38 -10.00 4.72
N GLU A 47 -13.00 -9.96 3.44
CA GLU A 47 -12.82 -11.17 2.62
C GLU A 47 -11.32 -11.41 2.35
N PRO A 48 -10.86 -12.67 2.25
CA PRO A 48 -9.48 -12.96 1.87
C PRO A 48 -9.11 -12.35 0.51
N GLY A 49 -7.92 -11.75 0.44
CA GLY A 49 -7.33 -11.23 -0.79
C GLY A 49 -6.27 -12.17 -1.37
N ASP A 50 -5.64 -11.71 -2.45
CA ASP A 50 -4.47 -12.37 -3.02
C ASP A 50 -3.20 -11.98 -2.24
N ALA A 51 -2.26 -12.92 -2.12
CA ALA A 51 -0.94 -12.66 -1.57
C ALA A 51 0.12 -13.15 -2.56
N PHE A 52 0.97 -12.23 -3.00
CA PHE A 52 2.02 -12.49 -3.97
C PHE A 52 3.38 -12.52 -3.28
N HIS A 53 4.11 -13.61 -3.47
CA HIS A 53 5.51 -13.69 -3.07
C HIS A 53 6.35 -12.79 -3.98
N ILE A 54 7.02 -11.81 -3.39
CA ILE A 54 7.86 -10.84 -4.08
C ILE A 54 9.34 -11.08 -3.74
N MET A 55 10.18 -10.96 -4.76
CA MET A 55 11.64 -11.11 -4.70
C MET A 55 12.30 -9.82 -5.21
N ASP A 56 13.63 -9.78 -5.23
CA ASP A 56 14.35 -8.68 -5.87
C ASP A 56 13.89 -8.48 -7.31
N ARG A 57 13.55 -7.23 -7.65
CA ARG A 57 13.05 -6.78 -8.96
C ARG A 57 11.64 -7.22 -9.33
N SER A 58 10.87 -7.82 -8.41
CA SER A 58 9.44 -8.00 -8.63
C SER A 58 8.75 -6.66 -8.90
N THR A 59 7.81 -6.67 -9.85
CA THR A 59 6.91 -5.56 -10.15
C THR A 59 5.49 -5.99 -9.89
N VAL A 60 4.70 -5.17 -9.21
CA VAL A 60 3.28 -5.42 -8.98
C VAL A 60 2.48 -4.22 -9.47
N LEU A 61 1.48 -4.49 -10.30
CA LEU A 61 0.50 -3.52 -10.77
C LEU A 61 -0.76 -3.65 -9.93
N ILE A 62 -1.24 -2.53 -9.42
CA ILE A 62 -2.36 -2.45 -8.49
C ILE A 62 -3.43 -1.56 -9.10
N ASP A 63 -4.54 -2.19 -9.48
CA ASP A 63 -5.68 -1.54 -10.12
C ASP A 63 -6.81 -1.21 -9.13
N LYS A 64 -6.90 -1.88 -7.98
CA LYS A 64 -7.93 -1.62 -6.95
C LYS A 64 -7.67 -2.31 -5.61
N GLY A 65 -8.43 -2.00 -4.58
CA GLY A 65 -8.38 -2.70 -3.30
C GLY A 65 -7.21 -2.29 -2.41
N TYR A 66 -7.22 -2.86 -1.21
CA TYR A 66 -6.31 -2.60 -0.12
C TYR A 66 -4.99 -3.38 -0.28
N HIS A 67 -3.84 -2.69 -0.25
CA HIS A 67 -2.59 -3.29 -0.74
C HIS A 67 -1.35 -3.08 0.14
N PRO A 68 -1.33 -3.61 1.38
CA PRO A 68 -0.14 -3.57 2.19
C PRO A 68 0.92 -4.58 1.72
N CYS A 69 2.18 -4.31 2.05
CA CYS A 69 3.29 -5.21 1.79
C CYS A 69 4.16 -5.41 3.03
N CYS A 70 4.88 -6.53 3.08
CA CYS A 70 5.81 -6.81 4.15
C CYS A 70 7.08 -7.49 3.65
N ALA A 71 8.19 -7.18 4.30
CA ALA A 71 9.45 -7.87 4.10
C ALA A 71 9.54 -9.07 5.06
N LEU A 72 10.05 -10.22 4.57
CA LEU A 72 10.35 -11.33 5.47
C LEU A 72 11.43 -10.92 6.50
N PRO A 73 11.46 -11.57 7.68
CA PRO A 73 12.48 -11.29 8.70
C PRO A 73 13.91 -11.42 8.16
N GLY A 74 14.79 -10.49 8.53
CA GLY A 74 16.21 -10.49 8.14
C GLY A 74 16.51 -9.79 6.81
N TYR A 75 15.50 -9.35 6.06
CA TYR A 75 15.69 -8.60 4.82
C TYR A 75 15.27 -7.14 4.95
N GLU A 76 16.04 -6.27 4.31
CA GLU A 76 15.67 -4.88 4.09
C GLU A 76 14.99 -4.77 2.73
N MET A 77 13.86 -4.06 2.69
CA MET A 77 13.06 -3.87 1.49
C MET A 77 13.00 -2.39 1.13
N TYR A 78 13.27 -2.09 -0.13
CA TYR A 78 13.00 -0.81 -0.76
C TYR A 78 11.99 -1.03 -1.88
N TYR A 79 11.07 -0.10 -2.04
CA TYR A 79 10.22 -0.06 -3.22
C TYR A 79 10.12 1.38 -3.70
N PHE A 80 10.01 1.53 -5.01
CA PHE A 80 9.56 2.79 -5.58
C PHE A 80 8.19 2.57 -6.21
N THR A 81 7.42 3.65 -6.16
CA THR A 81 6.02 3.65 -6.57
C THR A 81 5.84 4.66 -7.68
N ILE A 82 5.08 4.28 -8.70
CA ILE A 82 4.56 5.19 -9.73
C ILE A 82 3.04 5.19 -9.62
N LEU A 83 2.45 6.38 -9.55
CA LEU A 83 1.00 6.59 -9.48
C LEU A 83 0.50 7.26 -10.76
N GLY A 84 -0.52 6.66 -11.37
CA GLY A 84 -1.25 7.22 -12.51
C GLY A 84 -2.65 7.66 -12.07
N GLY A 85 -2.87 8.96 -11.93
CA GLY A 85 -4.17 9.50 -11.55
C GLY A 85 -5.15 9.56 -12.72
N GLN A 86 -6.42 9.27 -12.47
CA GLN A 86 -7.50 9.48 -13.47
C GLN A 86 -7.67 10.97 -13.81
N SER A 87 -7.32 11.85 -12.89
CA SER A 87 -7.31 13.31 -13.06
C SER A 87 -6.02 13.92 -12.50
N GLN A 88 -5.75 15.19 -12.78
CA GLN A 88 -4.54 15.92 -12.31
C GLN A 88 -4.60 16.34 -10.82
N ARG A 89 -5.15 15.50 -9.95
CA ARG A 89 -5.34 15.81 -8.52
C ARG A 89 -4.33 15.08 -7.66
N SER A 90 -4.07 15.62 -6.47
CA SER A 90 -3.26 14.95 -5.46
C SER A 90 -3.86 13.61 -5.05
N LEU A 91 -3.00 12.67 -4.68
CA LEU A 91 -3.39 11.39 -4.13
C LEU A 91 -4.12 11.60 -2.80
N LYS A 92 -5.33 11.07 -2.69
CA LYS A 92 -6.05 10.94 -1.42
C LYS A 92 -6.42 9.49 -1.21
N GLN A 93 -5.76 8.89 -0.24
CA GLN A 93 -5.90 7.48 0.11
C GLN A 93 -7.14 7.28 0.99
N TYR A 94 -7.84 6.17 0.78
CA TYR A 94 -8.94 5.72 1.60
C TYR A 94 -8.49 4.53 2.46
N PHE A 95 -8.36 4.77 3.77
CA PHE A 95 -8.01 3.72 4.73
C PHE A 95 -9.19 2.77 4.95
N GLN A 96 -8.89 1.50 5.20
CA GLN A 96 -9.90 0.48 5.46
C GLN A 96 -10.71 0.81 6.71
N PRO A 97 -12.03 1.09 6.61
CA PRO A 97 -12.82 1.57 7.75
C PRO A 97 -12.83 0.61 8.93
N THR A 98 -12.89 -0.70 8.65
CA THR A 98 -12.85 -1.77 9.67
C THR A 98 -11.57 -1.71 10.53
N HIS A 99 -10.49 -1.16 9.98
CA HIS A 99 -9.20 -1.03 10.67
C HIS A 99 -8.88 0.41 11.08
N ALA A 100 -9.85 1.33 11.06
CA ALA A 100 -9.61 2.76 11.33
C ALA A 100 -8.95 3.02 12.70
N ALA A 101 -9.19 2.17 13.70
CA ALA A 101 -8.53 2.26 15.00
C ALA A 101 -6.99 2.21 14.90
N GLN A 102 -6.44 1.53 13.88
CA GLN A 102 -5.00 1.43 13.65
C GLN A 102 -4.33 2.77 13.38
N LEU A 103 -5.06 3.73 12.82
CA LEU A 103 -4.56 5.09 12.58
C LEU A 103 -4.14 5.77 13.89
N HIS A 104 -4.78 5.40 15.01
CA HIS A 104 -4.54 5.99 16.33
C HIS A 104 -3.64 5.14 17.23
N THR A 105 -3.41 3.86 16.89
CA THR A 105 -2.60 2.95 17.72
C THR A 105 -1.17 2.81 17.24
N ILE A 106 -0.91 2.95 15.93
CA ILE A 106 0.45 2.87 15.40
C ILE A 106 1.07 4.27 15.41
N PRO A 107 2.21 4.47 16.11
CA PRO A 107 2.84 5.78 16.24
C PRO A 107 3.23 6.41 14.90
N GLY A 108 2.98 7.72 14.74
CA GLY A 108 3.42 8.52 13.60
C GLY A 108 2.55 8.46 12.33
N ILE A 109 1.50 7.63 12.29
CA ILE A 109 0.59 7.60 11.13
C ILE A 109 -0.15 8.91 10.95
N MET A 110 -0.68 9.49 12.03
CA MET A 110 -1.45 10.72 11.90
C MET A 110 -0.62 11.88 11.36
N ASP A 111 0.66 11.92 11.70
CA ASP A 111 1.61 12.88 11.12
C ASP A 111 1.86 12.61 9.64
N MET A 112 1.90 11.34 9.22
CA MET A 112 2.00 10.96 7.81
C MET A 112 0.75 11.36 7.02
N VAL A 113 -0.44 11.06 7.54
CA VAL A 113 -1.74 11.44 6.92
C VAL A 113 -1.84 12.96 6.75
N ALA A 114 -1.37 13.74 7.73
CA ALA A 114 -1.38 15.19 7.67
C ALA A 114 -0.53 15.77 6.51
N LYS A 115 0.49 15.05 6.04
CA LYS A 115 1.35 15.49 4.92
C LYS A 115 0.71 15.33 3.54
N PHE A 116 -0.39 14.57 3.44
CA PHE A 116 -1.13 14.36 2.19
C PHE A 116 -2.35 15.29 2.04
N LYS A 117 -2.53 16.25 2.96
CA LYS A 117 -3.51 17.34 2.85
C LYS A 117 -2.96 18.49 2.01
#